data_AF-A0A1Q4FH74-F1
#
_entry.id   AF-A0A1Q4FH74-F1
#
_cell.length_a   1.000
_cell.length_b   1.000
_cell.length_c   1.000
_cell.angle_alpha   90.00
_cell.angle_beta   90.00
_cell.angle_gamma   90.00
#
_symmetry.space_group_name_H-M   'P 1'
#
loop_
_entity.id
_entity.type
_entity.pdbx_description
1 polymer ?
#
loop_
_entity_poly.entity_id
_entity_poly.type
_entity_poly.pdbx_seq_one_letter_code
_entity_poly.pdbx_strand_id
1 'polypeptide(L)'
;MREAFEARIPMRLAREHIQPGWIHGYVIGLSRDFCLIAEVGDAMRYDGYVVVLIADLSQIEEDPSREFVEKALALRDEPLLIPKDFPLDDWATIADAAMRFAPLLSVNVVEDADGEVSYIGQLAGIERDALLLREVDPNAHWHSDAGDYGFDEIASIGFGTGYLDALWQVAGSPSNPMSPRVPRLDSLH
;
A
#
# COMPACT_ATOMS: atom_id res chain seq x y z
N MET A 1 -3.78 1.96 20.58
CA MET A 1 -4.32 1.79 19.21
C MET A 1 -5.78 2.22 19.08
N ARG A 2 -6.73 1.64 19.82
CA ARG A 2 -8.14 2.09 19.81
C ARG A 2 -8.32 3.58 20.08
N GLU A 3 -7.66 4.10 21.12
CA GLU A 3 -7.69 5.53 21.45
C GLU A 3 -7.14 6.39 20.31
N ALA A 4 -6.04 5.99 19.68
CA ALA A 4 -5.47 6.69 18.53
C ALA A 4 -6.42 6.72 17.33
N PHE A 5 -7.12 5.61 17.06
CA PHE A 5 -8.15 5.53 16.04
C PHE A 5 -9.35 6.44 16.33
N GLU A 6 -9.84 6.43 17.57
CA GLU A 6 -11.00 7.25 17.99
C GLU A 6 -10.67 8.74 18.02
N ALA A 7 -9.47 9.10 18.50
CA ALA A 7 -9.02 10.49 18.62
C ALA A 7 -8.45 11.06 17.32
N ARG A 8 -8.15 10.21 16.33
CA ARG A 8 -7.52 10.58 15.05
C ARG A 8 -6.30 11.48 15.24
N ILE A 9 -5.36 11.00 16.04
CA ILE A 9 -4.10 11.70 16.30
C ILE A 9 -2.98 11.14 15.40
N PRO A 10 -1.98 11.95 15.03
CA PRO A 10 -0.78 11.46 14.38
C PRO A 10 -0.05 10.45 15.27
N MET A 11 0.31 9.32 14.68
CA MET A 11 1.02 8.22 15.32
C MET A 11 2.29 7.90 14.55
N ARG A 12 3.25 7.31 15.24
CA ARG A 12 4.34 6.55 14.63
C ARG A 12 4.24 5.09 15.05
N LEU A 13 4.37 4.19 14.08
CA LEU A 13 4.26 2.75 14.25
C LEU A 13 5.52 2.07 13.71
N ALA A 14 6.14 1.17 14.49
CA ALA A 14 7.32 0.43 14.08
C ALA A 14 7.04 -1.06 13.95
N ARG A 15 7.72 -1.70 13.00
CA ARG A 15 7.69 -3.15 12.74
C ARG A 15 9.12 -3.69 12.76
N GLU A 16 9.85 -3.48 13.87
CA GLU A 16 11.31 -3.67 13.94
C GLU A 16 11.79 -5.10 13.58
N HIS A 17 10.92 -6.11 13.69
CA HIS A 17 11.23 -7.49 13.32
C HIS A 17 11.09 -7.77 11.81
N ILE A 18 10.50 -6.85 11.05
CA ILE A 18 10.18 -7.00 9.62
C ILE A 18 10.99 -6.00 8.80
N GLN A 19 10.89 -4.71 9.15
CA GLN A 19 11.67 -3.66 8.51
C GLN A 19 12.02 -2.55 9.49
N PRO A 20 13.23 -1.96 9.38
CA PRO A 20 13.60 -0.81 10.19
C PRO A 20 12.83 0.43 9.73
N GLY A 21 12.44 1.28 10.69
CA GLY A 21 11.82 2.57 10.40
C GLY A 21 10.47 2.76 11.09
N TRP A 22 9.91 3.95 10.90
CA TRP A 22 8.62 4.34 11.44
C TRP A 22 7.65 4.60 10.29
N ILE A 23 6.47 4.00 10.38
CA ILE A 23 5.31 4.41 9.60
C ILE A 23 4.70 5.59 10.35
N HIS A 24 4.72 6.77 9.74
CA HIS A 24 4.08 7.97 10.27
C HIS A 24 2.70 8.11 9.67
N GLY A 25 1.67 8.32 10.49
CA GLY A 25 0.32 8.40 9.94
C GLY A 25 -0.80 8.43 10.96
N TYR A 26 -2.02 8.30 10.45
CA TYR A 26 -3.23 8.20 11.25
C TYR A 26 -3.81 6.80 11.12
N VAL A 27 -4.13 6.17 12.25
CA VAL A 27 -4.93 4.94 12.24
C VAL A 27 -6.35 5.31 11.84
N ILE A 28 -6.82 4.81 10.69
CA ILE A 28 -8.13 5.13 10.12
C ILE A 28 -9.04 3.92 9.96
N GLY A 29 -8.54 2.72 10.26
CA GLY A 29 -9.34 1.49 10.32
C GLY A 29 -8.67 0.49 11.24
N LEU A 30 -9.48 -0.30 11.95
CA LEU A 30 -9.01 -1.29 12.90
C LEU A 30 -9.96 -2.49 12.91
N SER A 31 -9.39 -3.69 12.80
CA SER A 31 -10.08 -4.95 13.10
C SER A 31 -9.40 -5.68 14.24
N ARG A 32 -9.66 -6.98 14.38
CA ARG A 32 -8.96 -7.81 15.36
C ARG A 32 -7.48 -7.98 14.99
N ASP A 33 -7.21 -8.18 13.72
CA ASP A 33 -5.91 -8.63 13.23
C ASP A 33 -5.20 -7.57 12.37
N PHE A 34 -5.96 -6.60 11.81
CA PHE A 34 -5.43 -5.60 10.88
C PHE A 34 -5.62 -4.16 11.35
N CYS A 35 -4.69 -3.31 10.92
CA CYS A 35 -4.76 -1.86 11.06
C CYS A 35 -4.56 -1.19 9.70
N LEU A 36 -5.48 -0.29 9.34
CA LEU A 36 -5.35 0.59 8.16
C LEU A 36 -4.82 1.95 8.62
N ILE A 37 -3.73 2.39 8.01
CA ILE A 37 -3.02 3.63 8.31
C ILE A 37 -3.06 4.52 7.07
N ALA A 38 -3.49 5.78 7.23
CA ALA A 38 -3.20 6.83 6.26
C ALA A 38 -1.80 7.38 6.53
N GLU A 39 -0.89 7.17 5.60
CA GLU A 39 0.52 7.55 5.78
C GLU A 39 0.70 9.06 5.60
N VAL A 40 1.61 9.63 6.36
CA VAL A 40 2.07 11.01 6.21
C VAL A 40 3.53 10.95 5.77
N GLY A 41 3.77 11.29 4.50
CA GLY A 41 5.13 11.31 3.95
C GLY A 41 5.95 12.51 4.44
N ASP A 42 7.25 12.50 4.17
CA ASP A 42 8.22 13.55 4.59
C ASP A 42 7.85 14.96 4.14
N ALA A 43 7.13 15.05 3.02
CA ALA A 43 6.61 16.31 2.55
C ALA A 43 5.57 16.90 3.51
N MET A 44 5.05 16.18 4.53
CA MET A 44 3.87 16.51 5.35
C MET A 44 2.55 16.49 4.58
N ARG A 45 2.43 15.53 3.64
CA ARG A 45 1.21 15.26 2.87
C ARG A 45 0.74 13.85 3.21
N TYR A 46 -0.56 13.60 3.06
CA TYR A 46 -1.02 12.21 3.01
C TYR A 46 -0.40 11.55 1.78
N ASP A 47 0.19 10.37 1.98
CA ASP A 47 0.92 9.64 0.93
C ASP A 47 0.41 8.21 0.84
N GLY A 48 -0.89 8.09 0.55
CA GLY A 48 -1.56 6.81 0.44
C GLY A 48 -1.86 6.14 1.77
N TYR A 49 -2.01 4.83 1.70
CA TYR A 49 -2.43 4.00 2.81
C TYR A 49 -1.63 2.71 2.87
N VAL A 50 -1.50 2.17 4.06
CA VAL A 50 -0.96 0.84 4.30
C VAL A 50 -1.84 0.07 5.28
N VAL A 51 -2.14 -1.18 4.95
CA VAL A 51 -2.71 -2.15 5.87
C VAL A 51 -1.60 -3.05 6.38
N VAL A 52 -1.50 -3.18 7.70
CA VAL A 52 -0.52 -4.02 8.39
C VAL A 52 -1.22 -4.98 9.35
N LEU A 53 -0.57 -6.09 9.66
CA LEU A 53 -0.98 -6.93 10.79
C LEU A 53 -0.66 -6.21 12.11
N ILE A 54 -1.60 -6.24 13.05
CA ILE A 54 -1.39 -5.68 14.39
C ILE A 54 -0.30 -6.46 15.13
N ALA A 55 -0.19 -7.78 14.87
CA ALA A 55 0.81 -8.65 15.47
C ALA A 55 2.25 -8.28 15.09
N ASP A 56 2.43 -7.59 13.96
CA ASP A 56 3.74 -7.16 13.46
C ASP A 56 4.25 -5.88 14.12
N LEU A 57 3.37 -5.15 14.82
CA LEU A 57 3.70 -3.86 15.42
C LEU A 57 4.50 -4.06 16.71
N SER A 58 5.78 -3.70 16.69
CA SER A 58 6.64 -3.77 17.87
C SER A 58 6.49 -2.54 18.76
N GLN A 59 6.20 -1.37 18.19
CA GLN A 59 6.02 -0.11 18.92
C GLN A 59 4.94 0.75 18.29
N ILE A 60 4.15 1.43 19.13
CA ILE A 60 3.08 2.35 18.75
C ILE A 60 3.11 3.52 19.72
N GLU A 61 3.23 4.73 19.21
CA GLU A 61 3.27 5.93 20.03
C GLU A 61 2.76 7.15 19.27
N GLU A 62 2.34 8.17 20.03
CA GLU A 62 1.96 9.45 19.47
C GLU A 62 3.16 10.08 18.76
N ASP A 63 2.93 10.75 17.63
CA ASP A 63 4.01 11.44 16.93
C ASP A 63 4.56 12.57 17.83
N PRO A 64 5.85 12.58 18.18
CA PRO A 64 6.43 13.61 19.05
C PRO A 64 6.36 15.02 18.43
N SER A 65 6.17 15.09 17.11
CA SER A 65 5.99 16.31 16.33
C SER A 65 4.52 16.55 15.95
N ARG A 66 3.57 15.94 16.66
CA ARG A 66 2.13 16.03 16.39
C ARG A 66 1.65 17.45 16.04
N GLU A 67 1.97 18.44 16.88
CA GLU A 67 1.52 19.81 16.64
C GLU A 67 2.02 20.37 15.30
N PHE A 68 3.26 20.04 14.91
CA PHE A 68 3.82 20.44 13.65
C PHE A 68 3.13 19.72 12.49
N VAL A 69 2.94 18.40 12.60
CA VAL A 69 2.25 17.57 11.59
C VAL A 69 0.84 18.06 11.33
N GLU A 70 0.04 18.26 12.38
CA GLU A 70 -1.34 18.76 12.28
C GLU A 70 -1.39 20.15 11.63
N LYS A 71 -0.52 21.08 12.05
CA LYS A 71 -0.45 22.44 11.46
C LYS A 71 -0.01 22.40 9.99
N ALA A 72 0.96 21.56 9.65
CA ALA A 72 1.47 21.42 8.29
C ALA A 72 0.39 20.84 7.35
N LEU A 73 -0.33 19.80 7.78
CA LEU A 73 -1.43 19.21 7.03
C LEU A 73 -2.60 20.19 6.87
N ALA A 74 -2.94 20.95 7.92
CA ALA A 74 -3.98 21.97 7.85
C ALA A 74 -3.66 23.09 6.84
N LEU A 75 -2.38 23.46 6.68
CA LEU A 75 -1.94 24.46 5.70
C LEU A 75 -1.97 23.95 4.25
N ARG A 76 -2.00 22.62 4.04
CA ARG A 76 -2.04 22.01 2.71
C ARG A 76 -3.43 22.00 2.09
N ASP A 77 -4.47 22.19 2.92
CA ASP A 77 -5.88 22.14 2.53
C ASP A 77 -6.27 20.84 1.81
N GLU A 78 -5.62 19.74 2.19
CA GLU A 78 -5.90 18.39 1.68
C GLU A 78 -6.59 17.58 2.79
N PRO A 79 -7.85 17.16 2.59
CA PRO A 79 -8.55 16.40 3.60
C PRO A 79 -7.99 14.98 3.71
N LEU A 80 -7.93 14.47 4.94
CA LEU A 80 -7.76 13.03 5.16
C LEU A 80 -8.95 12.31 4.54
N LEU A 81 -8.69 11.56 3.47
CA LEU A 81 -9.69 10.69 2.86
C LEU A 81 -9.73 9.39 3.67
N ILE A 82 -10.90 9.05 4.20
CA ILE A 82 -11.11 7.79 4.94
C ILE A 82 -11.97 6.90 4.06
N PRO A 83 -11.42 5.78 3.55
CA PRO A 83 -12.20 4.75 2.89
C PRO A 83 -13.40 4.31 3.74
N LYS A 84 -14.62 4.59 3.26
CA LYS A 84 -15.83 4.22 3.99
C LYS A 84 -16.02 2.70 3.91
N ASP A 85 -16.29 2.07 5.06
CA ASP A 85 -16.60 0.64 5.17
C ASP A 85 -15.49 -0.25 4.54
N PHE A 86 -14.22 0.16 4.65
CA PHE A 86 -13.09 -0.61 4.13
C PHE A 86 -12.93 -1.92 4.92
N PRO A 87 -13.02 -3.09 4.25
CA PRO A 87 -12.94 -4.38 4.92
C PRO A 87 -11.53 -4.65 5.45
N LEU A 88 -11.46 -5.24 6.63
CA LEU A 88 -10.23 -5.58 7.33
C LEU A 88 -10.34 -6.99 7.94
N ASP A 89 -10.95 -7.90 7.18
CA ASP A 89 -11.23 -9.27 7.61
C ASP A 89 -10.09 -10.22 7.24
N ASP A 90 -9.57 -10.12 6.02
CA ASP A 90 -8.48 -10.93 5.48
C ASP A 90 -7.77 -10.24 4.30
N TRP A 91 -6.60 -10.76 3.89
CA TRP A 91 -5.81 -10.17 2.80
C TRP A 91 -6.54 -10.13 1.45
N ALA A 92 -7.38 -11.11 1.16
CA ALA A 92 -8.16 -11.16 -0.08
C ALA A 92 -9.14 -9.98 -0.19
N THR A 93 -9.94 -9.78 0.86
CA THR A 93 -10.93 -8.69 0.92
C THR A 93 -10.26 -7.31 0.99
N ILE A 94 -9.12 -7.21 1.68
CA ILE A 94 -8.28 -6.00 1.73
C ILE A 94 -7.76 -5.65 0.34
N ALA A 95 -7.16 -6.60 -0.38
CA ALA A 95 -6.58 -6.36 -1.70
C ALA A 95 -7.65 -5.95 -2.73
N ASP A 96 -8.78 -6.67 -2.75
CA ASP A 96 -9.91 -6.33 -3.62
C ASP A 96 -10.50 -4.95 -3.32
N ALA A 97 -10.57 -4.57 -2.03
CA ALA A 97 -10.98 -3.23 -1.65
C ALA A 97 -9.97 -2.16 -2.07
N ALA A 98 -8.68 -2.36 -1.81
CA ALA A 98 -7.63 -1.44 -2.18
C ALA A 98 -7.58 -1.17 -3.70
N MET A 99 -7.82 -2.19 -4.53
CA MET A 99 -7.92 -2.04 -6.00
C MET A 99 -9.07 -1.17 -6.48
N ARG A 100 -10.11 -0.97 -5.67
CA ARG A 100 -11.18 0.00 -5.97
C ARG A 100 -10.77 1.44 -5.69
N PHE A 101 -9.72 1.65 -4.88
CA PHE A 101 -9.21 2.97 -4.52
C PHE A 101 -8.04 3.40 -5.41
N ALA A 102 -7.13 2.47 -5.73
CA ALA A 102 -5.91 2.77 -6.49
C ALA A 102 -5.68 1.73 -7.60
N PRO A 103 -5.04 2.12 -8.72
CA PRO A 103 -4.80 1.22 -9.84
C PRO A 103 -3.65 0.24 -9.62
N LEU A 104 -2.85 0.42 -8.54
CA LEU A 104 -1.75 -0.45 -8.14
C LEU A 104 -1.79 -0.70 -6.63
N LEU A 105 -1.32 -1.89 -6.24
CA LEU A 105 -1.00 -2.26 -4.87
C LEU A 105 0.52 -2.42 -4.72
N SER A 106 1.03 -2.16 -3.53
CA SER A 106 2.31 -2.67 -3.05
C SER A 106 2.01 -3.82 -2.10
N VAL A 107 2.23 -5.05 -2.54
CA VAL A 107 2.16 -6.25 -1.70
C VAL A 107 3.55 -6.49 -1.14
N ASN A 108 3.68 -6.36 0.17
CA ASN A 108 4.94 -6.49 0.84
C ASN A 108 4.98 -7.81 1.60
N VAL A 109 5.96 -8.66 1.28
CA VAL A 109 6.10 -10.01 1.83
C VAL A 109 7.38 -10.13 2.64
N VAL A 110 7.37 -10.92 3.70
CA VAL A 110 8.59 -11.22 4.46
C VAL A 110 9.31 -12.40 3.82
N GLU A 111 10.47 -12.14 3.21
CA GLU A 111 11.35 -13.21 2.71
C GLU A 111 12.47 -13.48 3.73
N ASP A 112 12.34 -14.58 4.49
CA ASP A 112 13.31 -15.12 5.44
C ASP A 112 14.32 -14.08 6.01
N ALA A 113 15.61 -14.20 5.65
CA ALA A 113 16.71 -13.48 6.27
C ALA A 113 16.91 -12.04 5.76
N ASP A 114 16.20 -11.64 4.70
CA ASP A 114 16.46 -10.41 3.95
C ASP A 114 15.42 -9.30 4.23
N GLY A 115 14.40 -9.59 5.04
CA GLY A 115 13.39 -8.62 5.47
C GLY A 115 12.19 -8.58 4.52
N GLU A 116 11.49 -7.45 4.50
CA GLU A 116 10.31 -7.24 3.66
C GLU A 116 10.70 -6.84 2.23
N VAL A 117 10.13 -7.54 1.24
CA VAL A 117 10.28 -7.24 -0.19
C VAL A 117 8.95 -6.72 -0.73
N SER A 118 9.00 -5.60 -1.46
CA SER A 118 7.83 -4.95 -2.06
C SER A 118 7.62 -5.36 -3.51
N TYR A 119 6.48 -5.97 -3.78
CA TYR A 119 6.01 -6.27 -5.13
C TYR A 119 4.86 -5.37 -5.50
N ILE A 120 4.97 -4.71 -6.66
CA ILE A 120 4.00 -3.69 -7.07
C ILE A 120 3.28 -4.14 -8.32
N GLY A 121 1.95 -4.01 -8.33
CA GLY A 121 1.19 -4.47 -9.47
C GLY A 121 -0.32 -4.33 -9.34
N GLN A 122 -1.02 -4.92 -10.31
CA GLN A 122 -2.47 -5.06 -10.30
C GLN A 122 -2.88 -6.42 -9.79
N LEU A 123 -3.94 -6.46 -8.97
CA LEU A 123 -4.57 -7.71 -8.59
C LEU A 123 -5.15 -8.37 -9.84
N ALA A 124 -4.55 -9.47 -10.26
CA ALA A 124 -4.98 -10.27 -11.41
C ALA A 124 -5.99 -11.36 -11.00
N GLY A 125 -5.92 -11.80 -9.74
CA GLY A 125 -6.81 -12.82 -9.19
C GLY A 125 -6.58 -13.03 -7.70
N ILE A 126 -7.49 -13.78 -7.09
CA ILE A 126 -7.41 -14.23 -5.70
C ILE A 126 -7.60 -15.73 -5.73
N GLU A 127 -6.63 -16.45 -5.18
CA GLU A 127 -6.71 -17.89 -4.95
C GLU A 127 -7.14 -18.17 -3.50
N ARG A 128 -7.15 -19.46 -3.12
CA ARG A 128 -7.62 -19.87 -1.80
C ARG A 128 -6.72 -19.34 -0.67
N ASP A 129 -5.42 -19.28 -0.92
CA ASP A 129 -4.37 -18.98 0.05
C ASP A 129 -3.36 -17.95 -0.47
N ALA A 130 -3.65 -17.29 -1.60
CA ALA A 130 -2.74 -16.33 -2.20
C ALA A 130 -3.41 -15.24 -3.03
N LEU A 131 -2.67 -14.14 -3.24
CA LEU A 131 -2.97 -13.10 -4.22
C LEU A 131 -2.19 -13.35 -5.51
N LEU A 132 -2.85 -13.22 -6.66
CA LEU A 132 -2.16 -13.17 -7.95
C LEU A 132 -1.96 -11.71 -8.35
N LEU A 133 -0.70 -11.27 -8.45
CA LEU A 133 -0.36 -9.89 -8.79
C LEU A 133 0.32 -9.84 -10.15
N ARG A 134 -0.24 -9.07 -11.08
CA ARG A 134 0.47 -8.72 -12.32
C ARG A 134 1.43 -7.57 -12.01
N GLU A 135 2.70 -7.89 -11.91
CA GLU A 135 3.73 -6.97 -11.44
C GLU A 135 4.12 -5.93 -12.49
N VAL A 136 4.53 -4.76 -12.01
CA VAL A 136 5.20 -3.70 -12.75
C VAL A 136 6.57 -3.43 -12.11
N ASP A 137 7.63 -3.48 -12.91
CA ASP A 137 8.98 -3.23 -12.44
C ASP A 137 9.23 -1.72 -12.17
N PRO A 138 10.32 -1.36 -11.48
CA PRO A 138 10.65 0.06 -11.23
C PRO A 138 10.91 0.90 -12.49
N ASN A 139 11.07 0.27 -13.66
CA ASN A 139 11.18 0.94 -14.96
C ASN A 139 9.81 1.08 -15.66
N ALA A 140 8.72 0.82 -14.96
CA ALA A 140 7.35 0.86 -15.45
C ALA A 140 7.04 -0.18 -16.55
N HIS A 141 7.73 -1.32 -16.53
CA HIS A 141 7.43 -2.44 -17.42
C HIS A 141 6.59 -3.50 -16.72
N TRP A 142 5.49 -3.88 -17.37
CA TRP A 142 4.66 -4.98 -16.93
C TRP A 142 5.33 -6.33 -17.17
N HIS A 143 5.29 -7.18 -16.15
CA HIS A 143 5.60 -8.59 -16.29
C HIS A 143 4.53 -9.30 -17.15
N SER A 144 4.95 -10.35 -17.87
CA SER A 144 4.06 -11.15 -18.71
C SER A 144 3.10 -11.99 -17.89
N ASP A 145 3.59 -12.52 -16.77
CA ASP A 145 2.92 -13.45 -15.89
C ASP A 145 2.62 -12.77 -14.56
N ALA A 146 1.66 -13.32 -13.82
CA ALA A 146 1.36 -12.87 -12.47
C ALA A 146 2.23 -13.64 -11.46
N GLY A 147 2.78 -12.92 -10.48
CA GLY A 147 3.35 -13.50 -9.28
C GLY A 147 2.25 -14.03 -8.35
N ASP A 148 2.61 -14.99 -7.53
CA ASP A 148 1.75 -15.65 -6.54
C ASP A 148 2.31 -15.34 -5.15
N TYR A 149 1.48 -14.77 -4.27
CA TYR A 149 1.88 -14.29 -2.95
C TYR A 149 1.01 -14.90 -1.86
N GLY A 150 1.58 -15.81 -1.08
CA GLY A 150 0.89 -16.53 -0.01
C GLY A 150 0.42 -15.59 1.10
N PHE A 151 -0.81 -15.79 1.59
CA PHE A 151 -1.38 -14.95 2.66
C PHE A 151 -0.57 -14.98 3.96
N ASP A 152 0.17 -16.05 4.22
CA ASP A 152 1.06 -16.20 5.37
C ASP A 152 2.40 -15.47 5.22
N GLU A 153 2.77 -15.10 4.00
CA GLU A 153 3.98 -14.33 3.69
C GLU A 153 3.71 -12.82 3.63
N ILE A 154 2.46 -12.42 3.32
CA ILE A 154 2.07 -11.02 3.24
C ILE A 154 2.13 -10.37 4.62
N ALA A 155 2.95 -9.34 4.69
CA ALA A 155 3.21 -8.54 5.87
C ALA A 155 2.40 -7.23 5.82
N SER A 156 2.29 -6.62 4.64
CA SER A 156 1.49 -5.42 4.44
C SER A 156 0.99 -5.24 3.01
N ILE A 157 -0.10 -4.49 2.85
CA ILE A 157 -0.60 -4.04 1.55
C ILE A 157 -0.70 -2.51 1.55
N GLY A 158 0.11 -1.87 0.71
CA GLY A 158 0.10 -0.43 0.46
C GLY A 158 -0.67 -0.06 -0.81
N PHE A 159 -1.30 1.11 -0.84
CA PHE A 159 -2.01 1.61 -2.04
C PHE A 159 -2.18 3.14 -2.04
N GLY A 160 -2.30 3.72 -3.23
CA GLY A 160 -2.60 5.14 -3.42
C GLY A 160 -1.48 6.11 -3.00
N THR A 161 -0.23 5.63 -2.94
CA THR A 161 0.94 6.49 -2.68
C THR A 161 1.33 7.25 -3.94
N GLY A 162 2.03 8.38 -3.79
CA GLY A 162 2.51 9.17 -4.92
C GLY A 162 3.48 8.40 -5.83
N TYR A 163 4.26 7.47 -5.27
CA TYR A 163 5.13 6.59 -6.05
C TYR A 163 4.33 5.62 -6.93
N LEU A 164 3.31 4.96 -6.37
CA LEU A 164 2.43 4.05 -7.11
C LEU A 164 1.68 4.79 -8.23
N ASP A 165 1.18 5.99 -7.93
CA ASP A 165 0.49 6.82 -8.93
C ASP A 165 1.44 7.21 -10.08
N ALA A 166 2.66 7.63 -9.78
CA ALA A 166 3.66 7.96 -10.79
C ALA A 166 4.03 6.74 -11.65
N LEU A 167 4.21 5.58 -11.03
CA LEU A 167 4.53 4.33 -11.72
C LEU A 167 3.41 3.93 -12.68
N TRP A 168 2.15 4.01 -12.24
CA TRP A 168 0.98 3.75 -13.08
C TRP A 168 0.87 4.70 -14.26
N GLN A 169 1.12 6.00 -14.05
CA GLN A 169 1.06 7.01 -15.13
C GLN A 169 2.07 6.73 -16.25
N VAL A 170 3.25 6.20 -15.91
CA VAL A 170 4.28 5.83 -16.89
C VAL A 170 3.98 4.47 -17.53
N ALA A 171 3.59 3.47 -16.73
CA ALA A 171 3.36 2.10 -17.20
C ALA A 171 2.10 1.98 -18.08
N GLY A 172 1.08 2.79 -17.78
CA GLY A 172 -0.25 2.67 -18.34
C GLY A 172 -0.91 1.33 -17.98
N SER A 173 -2.10 1.06 -18.54
CA SER A 173 -2.78 -0.21 -18.28
C SER A 173 -2.05 -1.39 -18.91
N PRO A 174 -1.92 -2.52 -18.20
CA PRO A 174 -1.25 -3.68 -18.75
C PRO A 174 -2.01 -4.15 -19.99
N SER A 175 -1.31 -4.28 -21.11
CA SER A 175 -1.90 -4.87 -22.31
C SER A 175 -2.35 -6.31 -21.98
N ASN A 176 -3.55 -6.67 -22.42
CA ASN A 176 -4.00 -8.06 -22.31
C ASN A 176 -2.95 -8.94 -23.01
N PRO A 177 -2.35 -9.94 -22.36
CA PRO A 177 -1.30 -10.77 -22.97
C PRO A 177 -1.81 -11.50 -24.23
N MET A 178 -3.14 -11.64 -24.36
CA MET A 178 -3.83 -12.19 -25.53
C MET A 178 -4.19 -11.15 -26.61
N SER A 179 -3.98 -9.85 -26.36
CA SER A 179 -4.15 -8.85 -27.41
C SER A 179 -3.08 -9.05 -28.48
N PRO A 180 -3.47 -9.14 -29.77
CA PRO A 180 -2.49 -9.25 -30.84
C PRO A 180 -1.54 -8.06 -30.75
N ARG A 181 -0.23 -8.34 -30.68
CA ARG A 181 0.80 -7.30 -30.74
C ARG A 181 0.59 -6.51 -32.03
N VAL A 182 0.09 -5.29 -31.91
CA VAL A 182 0.08 -4.37 -33.05
C VAL A 182 1.55 -4.15 -33.41
N PRO A 183 2.00 -4.50 -34.63
CA PRO A 183 3.36 -4.20 -35.02
C PRO A 183 3.55 -2.69 -34.87
N ARG A 184 4.54 -2.28 -34.07
CA ARG A 184 4.99 -0.89 -34.11
C ARG A 184 5.41 -0.64 -35.56
N LEU A 185 4.70 0.24 -36.25
CA LEU A 185 5.28 0.85 -37.44
C LEU A 185 6.41 1.73 -36.91
N ASP A 186 7.64 1.26 -37.09
CA ASP A 186 8.82 2.10 -36.96
C ASP A 186 8.63 3.29 -37.90
N SER A 187 8.27 4.42 -37.31
CA SER A 187 8.27 5.69 -38.00
C SER A 187 9.69 6.21 -37.92
N LEU A 188 10.51 5.83 -38.91
CA LEU A 188 11.80 6.46 -39.17
C LEU A 188 11.56 7.93 -39.51
N HIS A 189 11.99 8.83 -38.63
CA HIS A 189 12.30 10.23 -38.96
C HIS A 189 13.58 10.66 -38.24
#